data_AF-A0A381Y9J1-F1
#
_entry.id   AF-A0A381Y9J1-F1
#
_cell.length_a   1.000
_cell.length_b   1.000
_cell.length_c   1.000
_cell.angle_alpha   90.00
_cell.angle_beta   90.00
_cell.angle_gamma   90.00
#
_symmetry.space_group_name_H-M   'P 1'
#
loop_
_entity.id
_entity.type
_entity.pdbx_description
1 polymer ?
#
loop_
_entity_poly.entity_id
_entity_poly.type
_entity_poly.pdbx_seq_one_letter_code
_entity_poly.pdbx_strand_id
1 'polypeptide(L)'
;MCKKVIIGALLGGVILLFWQTAVHMVLGIYNDAFVKLKDPAAVEAVLKENLTGSGMIVIPHPEPGDTDAEAKAMEKLTTGFSLFGAVNLDGRHGFIPALGIQFALNMLASAVLMFVMLVANPLTLGSRLSLALCFAVFGVLVGVLPYWNWFGYSLAYIGGQIGEMIVGWALVGLALAKVMDKCKACCGSDGADASPDA
;
A
#
# COMPACT_ATOMS: atom_id res chain seq x y z
N MET A 1 -0.37 23.24 -13.86
CA MET A 1 -0.49 21.80 -13.57
C MET A 1 0.47 21.34 -12.46
N CYS A 2 1.79 21.54 -12.60
CA CYS A 2 2.81 21.06 -11.65
C CYS A 2 2.59 21.49 -10.18
N LYS A 3 2.22 22.76 -9.91
CA LYS A 3 1.97 23.25 -8.55
C LYS A 3 0.90 22.44 -7.80
N LYS A 4 -0.20 22.09 -8.49
CA LYS A 4 -1.28 21.29 -7.90
C LYS A 4 -0.85 19.87 -7.58
N VAL A 5 -0.03 19.27 -8.45
CA VAL A 5 0.53 17.94 -8.24
C VAL A 5 1.45 17.94 -7.02
N ILE A 6 2.33 18.94 -6.89
CA ILE A 6 3.23 19.06 -5.72
C ILE A 6 2.45 19.24 -4.42
N ILE A 7 1.44 20.13 -4.41
CA ILE A 7 0.58 20.33 -3.24
C ILE A 7 -0.20 19.06 -2.89
N GLY A 8 -0.76 18.38 -3.91
CA GLY A 8 -1.47 17.12 -3.74
C GLY A 8 -0.58 16.00 -3.21
N ALA A 9 0.66 15.91 -3.70
CA ALA A 9 1.66 14.96 -3.24
C ALA A 9 1.96 15.14 -1.76
N LEU A 10 2.26 16.38 -1.34
CA LEU A 10 2.56 16.69 0.06
C LEU A 10 1.37 16.45 0.99
N LEU A 11 0.18 16.94 0.62
CA LEU A 11 -1.02 16.76 1.44
C LEU A 11 -1.40 15.29 1.56
N GLY A 12 -1.40 14.55 0.45
CA GLY A 12 -1.72 13.13 0.48
C GLY A 12 -0.68 12.31 1.24
N GLY A 13 0.62 12.64 1.07
CA GLY A 13 1.72 12.06 1.84
C GLY A 13 1.53 12.19 3.35
N VAL A 14 1.21 13.39 3.81
CA VAL A 14 0.97 13.68 5.23
C VAL A 14 -0.29 12.96 5.74
N ILE A 15 -1.41 13.08 5.03
CA ILE A 15 -2.69 12.46 5.43
C ILE A 15 -2.54 10.95 5.58
N LEU A 16 -1.93 10.29 4.58
CA LEU A 16 -1.72 8.85 4.64
C LEU A 16 -0.78 8.47 5.78
N LEU A 17 0.34 9.18 5.97
CA LEU A 17 1.27 8.85 7.05
C LEU A 17 0.60 8.91 8.44
N PHE A 18 -0.22 9.94 8.69
CA PHE A 18 -0.98 10.05 9.93
C PHE A 18 -2.06 8.97 10.07
N TRP A 19 -2.80 8.70 9.00
CA TRP A 19 -3.81 7.64 9.00
C TRP A 19 -3.20 6.26 9.27
N GLN A 20 -2.12 5.92 8.57
CA GLN A 20 -1.39 4.67 8.78
C GLN A 20 -0.84 4.57 10.20
N THR A 21 -0.27 5.67 10.73
CA THR A 21 0.16 5.73 12.12
C THR A 21 -1.00 5.45 13.09
N ALA A 22 -2.17 6.04 12.84
CA ALA A 22 -3.36 5.79 13.65
C ALA A 22 -3.79 4.32 13.59
N VAL A 23 -3.84 3.72 12.39
CA VAL A 23 -4.19 2.30 12.20
C VAL A 23 -3.23 1.38 12.96
N HIS A 24 -1.92 1.61 12.82
CA HIS A 24 -0.90 0.75 13.39
C HIS A 24 -0.69 0.94 14.89
N MET A 25 -0.68 2.18 15.38
CA MET A 25 -0.24 2.50 16.75
C MET A 25 -1.40 2.83 17.69
N VAL A 26 -2.46 3.45 17.18
CA VAL A 26 -3.58 3.94 18.03
C VAL A 26 -4.72 2.95 18.06
N LEU A 27 -5.14 2.47 16.88
CA LEU A 27 -6.27 1.56 16.74
C LEU A 27 -5.87 0.09 16.93
N GLY A 28 -4.59 -0.24 16.74
CA GLY A 28 -4.08 -1.59 16.95
C GLY A 28 -4.72 -2.64 16.03
N ILE A 29 -5.13 -2.24 14.82
CA ILE A 29 -5.89 -3.09 13.88
C ILE A 29 -5.17 -4.41 13.57
N TYR A 30 -3.84 -4.43 13.65
CA TYR A 30 -3.02 -5.60 13.34
C TYR A 30 -2.56 -6.40 14.57
N ASN A 31 -2.95 -6.02 15.80
CA ASN A 31 -2.41 -6.62 17.04
C ASN A 31 -2.66 -8.14 17.12
N ASP A 32 -3.84 -8.58 16.66
CA ASP A 32 -4.24 -9.99 16.67
C ASP A 32 -4.07 -10.66 15.29
N ALA A 33 -3.51 -9.95 14.32
CA ALA A 33 -3.33 -10.47 12.96
C ALA A 33 -2.10 -11.38 12.85
N PHE A 34 -1.16 -11.31 13.79
CA PHE A 34 0.09 -12.06 13.80
C PHE A 34 0.05 -13.23 14.77
N VAL A 35 0.59 -14.37 14.32
CA VAL A 35 0.77 -15.55 15.17
C VAL A 35 1.89 -15.31 16.17
N LYS A 36 1.61 -15.48 17.46
CA LYS A 36 2.59 -15.41 18.54
C LYS A 36 3.27 -16.76 18.72
N LEU A 37 4.59 -16.80 18.63
CA LEU A 37 5.39 -17.99 18.89
C LEU A 37 5.52 -18.19 20.41
N LYS A 38 5.41 -19.44 20.86
CA LYS A 38 5.61 -19.81 22.28
C LYS A 38 7.06 -19.60 22.72
N ASP A 39 8.00 -19.99 21.85
CA ASP A 39 9.44 -19.80 22.05
C ASP A 39 10.04 -19.25 20.74
N PRO A 40 10.09 -17.91 20.59
CA PRO A 40 10.66 -17.28 19.40
C PRO A 40 12.15 -17.61 19.20
N ALA A 41 12.92 -17.77 20.29
CA ALA A 41 14.35 -18.01 20.22
C ALA A 41 14.66 -19.42 19.70
N ALA A 42 13.88 -20.41 20.11
CA ALA A 42 13.99 -21.77 19.57
C ALA A 42 13.66 -21.82 18.07
N VAL A 43 12.60 -21.13 17.64
CA VAL A 43 12.21 -21.08 16.21
C VAL A 43 13.27 -20.34 15.38
N GLU A 44 13.81 -19.23 15.90
CA GLU A 44 14.88 -18.48 15.25
C GLU A 44 16.15 -19.33 15.07
N ALA A 45 16.56 -20.07 16.10
CA ALA A 45 17.74 -20.94 16.03
C ALA A 45 17.59 -21.99 14.91
N VAL A 46 16.45 -22.68 14.87
CA VAL A 46 16.15 -23.68 13.82
C VAL A 46 16.15 -23.03 12.43
N LEU A 47 15.55 -21.84 12.28
CA LEU A 47 15.54 -21.15 10.99
C LEU A 47 16.96 -20.76 10.56
N LYS A 48 17.79 -20.20 11.45
CA LYS A 48 19.18 -19.83 11.12
C LYS A 48 20.04 -21.02 10.72
N GLU A 49 19.82 -22.18 11.33
CA GLU A 49 20.54 -23.42 10.99
C GLU A 49 20.17 -23.97 9.61
N ASN A 50 18.95 -23.69 9.12
CA ASN A 50 18.42 -24.27 7.89
C ASN A 50 18.38 -23.30 6.70
N LEU A 51 18.63 -22.01 6.90
CA LEU A 51 18.55 -20.99 5.85
C LEU A 51 19.94 -20.61 5.33
N THR A 52 20.09 -20.58 4.01
CA THR A 52 21.33 -20.20 3.33
C THR A 52 21.42 -18.70 3.03
N GLY A 53 20.32 -17.95 3.23
CA GLY A 53 20.26 -16.51 2.96
C GLY A 53 18.90 -15.89 3.29
N SER A 54 18.80 -14.58 3.05
CA SER A 54 17.56 -13.80 3.14
C SER A 54 16.70 -13.98 1.88
N GLY A 55 15.37 -13.84 2.00
CA GLY A 55 14.44 -14.02 0.88
C GLY A 55 13.00 -14.28 1.31
N MET A 56 12.24 -14.96 0.47
CA MET A 56 10.89 -15.44 0.80
C MET A 56 10.94 -16.93 1.11
N ILE A 57 10.34 -17.35 2.22
CA ILE A 57 10.18 -18.76 2.56
C ILE A 57 8.76 -19.21 2.18
N VAL A 58 8.67 -20.43 1.64
CA VAL A 58 7.43 -21.16 1.40
C VAL A 58 7.64 -22.55 1.98
N ILE A 59 6.75 -23.00 2.87
CA ILE A 59 6.77 -24.35 3.43
C ILE A 59 5.42 -25.01 3.17
N PRO A 60 5.39 -26.24 2.63
CA PRO A 60 6.49 -26.89 1.92
C PRO A 60 6.78 -26.18 0.58
N HIS A 61 8.05 -26.19 0.16
CA HIS A 61 8.42 -25.74 -1.18
C HIS A 61 8.39 -26.93 -2.14
N PRO A 62 7.54 -26.92 -3.18
CA PRO A 62 7.59 -27.96 -4.20
C PRO A 62 8.92 -27.87 -4.97
N GLU A 63 9.70 -28.95 -4.95
CA GLU A 63 10.94 -29.02 -5.73
C GLU A 63 10.59 -29.30 -7.21
N PRO A 64 10.95 -28.40 -8.14
CA PRO A 64 10.59 -28.57 -9.54
C PRO A 64 11.19 -29.85 -10.12
N GLY A 65 10.37 -30.67 -10.78
CA GLY A 65 10.84 -31.83 -11.55
C GLY A 65 10.75 -33.19 -10.85
N ASP A 66 10.25 -33.24 -9.62
CA ASP A 66 9.79 -34.48 -8.98
C ASP A 66 8.28 -34.43 -8.78
N THR A 67 7.53 -35.09 -9.67
CA THR A 67 6.07 -35.06 -9.68
C THR A 67 5.45 -35.59 -8.38
N ASP A 68 6.06 -36.57 -7.73
CA ASP A 68 5.54 -37.14 -6.48
C ASP A 68 5.81 -36.20 -5.30
N ALA A 69 6.99 -35.56 -5.27
CA ALA A 69 7.32 -34.55 -4.26
C ALA A 69 6.45 -33.30 -4.42
N GLU A 70 6.22 -32.83 -5.64
CA GLU A 70 5.32 -31.72 -5.95
C GLU A 70 3.89 -32.03 -5.49
N ALA A 71 3.36 -33.21 -5.82
CA ALA A 71 2.02 -33.62 -5.41
C ALA A 71 1.86 -33.62 -3.87
N LYS A 72 2.84 -34.18 -3.15
CA LYS A 72 2.85 -34.19 -1.67
C LYS A 72 2.99 -32.80 -1.07
N ALA A 73 3.80 -31.93 -1.67
CA ALA A 73 3.94 -30.55 -1.24
C ALA A 73 2.62 -29.79 -1.42
N MET A 74 1.95 -29.96 -2.55
CA MET A 74 0.65 -29.35 -2.83
C MET A 74 -0.46 -29.85 -1.90
N GLU A 75 -0.49 -31.15 -1.58
CA GLU A 75 -1.41 -31.70 -0.58
C GLU A 75 -1.20 -31.04 0.80
N LYS A 76 0.07 -30.92 1.24
CA LYS A 76 0.40 -30.26 2.50
C LYS A 76 0.10 -28.76 2.51
N LEU A 77 0.30 -28.06 1.39
CA LEU A 77 -0.06 -26.64 1.27
C LEU A 77 -1.57 -26.40 1.45
N THR A 78 -2.39 -27.37 1.05
CA THR A 78 -3.85 -27.24 1.04
C THR A 78 -4.52 -27.82 2.29
N THR A 79 -3.94 -28.86 2.91
CA THR A 79 -4.57 -29.59 4.02
C THR A 79 -3.72 -29.67 5.29
N GLY A 80 -2.45 -29.26 5.21
CA GLY A 80 -1.47 -29.40 6.29
C GLY A 80 -0.88 -28.08 6.76
N PHE A 81 0.29 -28.18 7.40
CA PHE A 81 1.05 -27.01 7.80
C PHE A 81 1.60 -26.28 6.57
N SER A 82 1.29 -24.99 6.46
CA SER A 82 1.87 -24.11 5.46
C SER A 82 2.39 -22.83 6.09
N LEU A 83 3.46 -22.30 5.53
CA LEU A 83 4.05 -21.03 5.95
C LEU A 83 4.57 -20.28 4.74
N PHE A 84 4.24 -18.99 4.67
CA PHE A 84 4.76 -18.06 3.68
C PHE A 84 5.21 -16.78 4.39
N GLY A 85 6.41 -16.29 4.10
CA GLY A 85 6.89 -15.05 4.73
C GLY A 85 8.25 -14.60 4.27
N ALA A 86 8.62 -13.37 4.65
CA ALA A 86 9.95 -12.83 4.41
C ALA A 86 10.93 -13.22 5.51
N VAL A 87 12.15 -13.59 5.12
CA VAL A 87 13.30 -13.83 5.99
C VAL A 87 14.34 -12.75 5.71
N ASN A 88 14.81 -12.08 6.76
CA ASN A 88 15.90 -11.12 6.69
C ASN A 88 16.93 -11.43 7.79
N LEU A 89 18.03 -12.10 7.43
CA LEU A 89 19.07 -12.51 8.40
C LEU A 89 19.84 -11.30 8.97
N ASP A 90 19.99 -10.23 8.20
CA ASP A 90 20.64 -8.98 8.60
C ASP A 90 19.67 -7.96 9.23
N GLY A 91 18.41 -8.36 9.41
CA GLY A 91 17.34 -7.47 9.84
C GLY A 91 16.78 -6.60 8.70
N ARG A 92 15.88 -5.69 9.07
CA ARG A 92 15.19 -4.78 8.14
C ARG A 92 15.51 -3.32 8.46
N HIS A 93 15.08 -2.41 7.60
CA HIS A 93 15.20 -0.97 7.87
C HIS A 93 14.70 -0.61 9.27
N GLY A 94 15.49 0.19 9.97
CA GLY A 94 15.10 0.80 11.23
C GLY A 94 13.86 1.68 11.06
N PHE A 95 13.23 2.03 12.18
CA PHE A 95 11.95 2.75 12.19
C PHE A 95 12.00 4.09 11.42
N ILE A 96 13.03 4.91 11.65
CA ILE A 96 13.15 6.23 11.01
C ILE A 96 13.35 6.14 9.49
N PRO A 97 14.30 5.35 8.96
CA PRO A 97 14.40 5.14 7.51
C PRO A 97 13.11 4.60 6.89
N ALA A 98 12.44 3.65 7.56
CA ALA A 98 11.19 3.08 7.06
C ALA A 98 10.07 4.13 6.95
N LEU A 99 9.94 5.03 7.93
CA LEU A 99 8.99 6.15 7.87
C LEU A 99 9.30 7.11 6.71
N GLY A 100 10.57 7.43 6.49
CA GLY A 100 10.99 8.29 5.38
C GLY A 100 10.62 7.69 4.02
N ILE A 101 10.88 6.39 3.85
CA ILE A 101 10.49 5.66 2.63
C ILE A 101 8.97 5.63 2.48
N GLN A 102 8.22 5.32 3.55
CA GLN A 102 6.76 5.29 3.50
C GLN A 102 6.17 6.65 3.11
N PHE A 103 6.69 7.74 3.68
CA PHE A 103 6.26 9.09 3.34
C PHE A 103 6.53 9.41 1.87
N ALA A 104 7.70 9.06 1.34
CA ALA A 104 8.04 9.25 -0.07
C ALA A 104 7.10 8.45 -1.00
N LEU A 105 6.80 7.19 -0.67
CA LEU A 105 5.85 6.38 -1.42
C LEU A 105 4.43 6.98 -1.40
N ASN A 106 3.97 7.43 -0.23
CA ASN A 106 2.67 8.08 -0.09
C ASN A 106 2.60 9.37 -0.92
N MET A 107 3.68 10.17 -0.93
CA MET A 107 3.78 11.37 -1.77
C MET A 107 3.72 11.03 -3.26
N LEU A 108 4.48 10.04 -3.72
CA LEU A 108 4.50 9.61 -5.12
C LEU A 108 3.12 9.12 -5.57
N ALA A 109 2.48 8.26 -4.78
CA ALA A 109 1.14 7.75 -5.09
C ALA A 109 0.10 8.88 -5.11
N SER A 110 0.18 9.83 -4.18
CA SER A 110 -0.70 11.00 -4.14
C SER A 110 -0.45 11.95 -5.32
N ALA A 111 0.80 12.10 -5.76
CA ALA A 111 1.14 12.86 -6.95
C ALA A 111 0.52 12.26 -8.21
N VAL A 112 0.60 10.92 -8.36
CA VAL A 112 -0.02 10.18 -9.47
C VAL A 112 -1.53 10.35 -9.46
N LEU A 113 -2.19 10.15 -8.31
CA LEU A 113 -3.64 10.35 -8.21
C LEU A 113 -4.04 11.79 -8.54
N MET A 114 -3.33 12.78 -8.01
CA MET A 114 -3.61 14.19 -8.30
C MET A 114 -3.41 14.51 -9.79
N PHE A 115 -2.37 13.98 -10.42
CA PHE A 115 -2.16 14.11 -11.86
C PHE A 115 -3.33 13.53 -12.66
N VAL A 116 -3.76 12.31 -12.34
CA VAL A 116 -4.90 11.65 -13.00
C VAL A 116 -6.19 12.45 -12.79
N MET A 117 -6.45 12.94 -11.58
CA MET A 117 -7.60 13.80 -11.30
C MET A 117 -7.57 15.09 -12.11
N LEU A 118 -6.40 15.70 -12.32
CA LEU A 118 -6.28 16.91 -13.14
C LEU A 118 -6.53 16.64 -14.62
N VAL A 119 -6.04 15.51 -15.14
CA VAL A 119 -6.26 15.11 -16.54
C VAL A 119 -7.72 14.72 -16.78
N ALA A 120 -8.31 13.91 -15.90
CA ALA A 120 -9.70 13.48 -16.01
C ALA A 120 -10.70 14.61 -15.75
N ASN A 121 -10.28 15.66 -15.01
CA ASN A 121 -11.07 16.84 -14.67
C ASN A 121 -12.52 16.57 -14.21
N PRO A 122 -12.76 15.66 -13.24
CA PRO A 122 -14.08 15.37 -12.71
C PRO A 122 -14.75 16.61 -12.10
N LEU A 123 -15.99 16.86 -12.51
CA LEU A 123 -16.73 18.10 -12.20
C LEU A 123 -17.35 18.12 -10.80
N THR A 124 -17.71 16.96 -10.25
CA THR A 124 -18.39 16.87 -8.95
C THR A 124 -17.49 16.31 -7.86
N LEU A 125 -17.77 16.65 -6.59
CA LEU A 125 -17.10 16.05 -5.44
C LEU A 125 -17.26 14.53 -5.41
N GLY A 126 -18.46 14.04 -5.74
CA GLY A 126 -18.74 12.61 -5.86
C GLY A 126 -17.81 11.94 -6.86
N SER A 127 -17.70 12.47 -8.08
CA SER A 127 -16.81 11.93 -9.12
C SER A 127 -15.33 11.95 -8.72
N ARG A 128 -14.89 12.99 -8.01
CA ARG A 128 -13.51 13.10 -7.49
C ARG A 128 -13.22 12.04 -6.44
N LEU A 129 -14.14 11.86 -5.50
CA LEU A 129 -14.01 10.86 -4.45
C LEU A 129 -14.10 9.44 -5.03
N SER A 130 -15.04 9.19 -5.94
CA SER A 130 -15.15 7.91 -6.66
C SER A 130 -13.86 7.58 -7.39
N LEU A 131 -13.20 8.54 -8.04
CA LEU A 131 -11.93 8.29 -8.72
C LEU A 131 -10.83 7.87 -7.73
N ALA A 132 -10.70 8.54 -6.58
CA ALA A 132 -9.76 8.14 -5.53
C ALA A 132 -10.07 6.74 -4.97
N LEU A 133 -11.35 6.44 -4.74
CA LEU A 133 -11.79 5.13 -4.27
C LEU A 133 -11.58 4.03 -5.31
N CYS A 134 -11.76 4.31 -6.60
CA CYS A 134 -11.45 3.35 -7.66
C CYS A 134 -9.96 2.97 -7.65
N PHE A 135 -9.06 3.92 -7.42
CA PHE A 135 -7.63 3.62 -7.26
C PHE A 135 -7.36 2.75 -6.03
N ALA A 136 -8.01 3.05 -4.91
CA ALA A 136 -7.87 2.26 -3.70
C ALA A 136 -8.39 0.83 -3.87
N VAL A 137 -9.60 0.67 -4.45
CA VAL A 137 -10.21 -0.63 -4.74
C VAL A 137 -9.35 -1.40 -5.74
N PHE A 138 -8.85 -0.75 -6.80
CA PHE A 138 -7.93 -1.38 -7.74
C PHE A 138 -6.69 -1.91 -7.00
N GLY A 139 -6.07 -1.10 -6.16
CA GLY A 139 -4.93 -1.50 -5.33
C GLY A 139 -5.26 -2.68 -4.39
N VAL A 140 -6.46 -2.72 -3.81
CA VAL A 140 -6.91 -3.85 -3.00
C VAL A 140 -7.04 -5.13 -3.85
N LEU A 141 -7.70 -5.04 -5.00
CA LEU A 141 -7.95 -6.19 -5.87
C LEU A 141 -6.65 -6.81 -6.42
N VAL A 142 -5.67 -5.98 -6.76
CA VAL A 142 -4.42 -6.45 -7.40
C VAL A 142 -3.26 -6.61 -6.42
N GLY A 143 -3.29 -5.91 -5.29
CA GLY A 143 -2.16 -5.80 -4.37
C GLY A 143 -2.43 -6.32 -2.96
N VAL A 144 -3.68 -6.64 -2.60
CA VAL A 144 -4.01 -7.14 -1.25
C VAL A 144 -4.69 -8.51 -1.34
N LEU A 145 -5.79 -8.64 -2.08
CA LEU A 145 -6.53 -9.90 -2.17
C LEU A 145 -5.72 -11.09 -2.70
N PRO A 146 -4.75 -10.92 -3.62
CA PRO A 146 -3.91 -12.03 -4.04
C PRO A 146 -3.11 -12.65 -2.88
N TYR A 147 -2.74 -11.87 -1.86
CA TYR A 147 -2.04 -12.40 -0.68
C TYR A 147 -2.94 -13.28 0.20
N TRP A 148 -4.21 -12.92 0.32
CA TRP A 148 -5.21 -13.79 0.95
C TRP A 148 -5.40 -15.07 0.13
N ASN A 149 -5.57 -14.93 -1.18
CA ASN A 149 -5.92 -16.05 -2.08
C ASN A 149 -4.78 -17.06 -2.25
N TRP A 150 -3.56 -16.58 -2.47
CA TRP A 150 -2.42 -17.44 -2.85
C TRP A 150 -1.47 -17.75 -1.69
N PHE A 151 -1.38 -16.86 -0.70
CA PHE A 151 -0.31 -16.91 0.29
C PHE A 151 -0.84 -17.06 1.73
N GLY A 152 -2.13 -17.33 1.90
CA GLY A 152 -2.71 -17.71 3.19
C GLY A 152 -2.73 -16.61 4.25
N TYR A 153 -2.66 -15.34 3.85
CA TYR A 153 -2.76 -14.22 4.80
C TYR A 153 -4.11 -14.26 5.53
N SER A 154 -4.12 -13.95 6.83
CA SER A 154 -5.35 -14.03 7.63
C SER A 154 -6.38 -12.98 7.19
N LEU A 155 -7.68 -13.30 7.34
CA LEU A 155 -8.76 -12.35 7.09
C LEU A 155 -8.66 -11.11 7.98
N ALA A 156 -8.16 -11.25 9.20
CA ALA A 156 -7.91 -10.12 10.09
C ALA A 156 -6.84 -9.17 9.52
N TYR A 157 -5.72 -9.72 9.04
CA TYR A 157 -4.67 -8.93 8.40
C TYR A 157 -5.18 -8.23 7.14
N ILE A 158 -5.85 -8.98 6.26
CA ILE A 158 -6.33 -8.49 4.97
C ILE A 158 -7.45 -7.47 5.15
N GLY A 159 -8.37 -7.71 6.09
CA GLY A 159 -9.40 -6.74 6.46
C GLY A 159 -8.80 -5.43 6.97
N GLY A 160 -7.74 -5.50 7.77
CA GLY A 160 -6.98 -4.33 8.20
C GLY A 160 -6.37 -3.54 7.04
N GLN A 161 -5.71 -4.23 6.11
CA GLN A 161 -5.13 -3.63 4.91
C GLN A 161 -6.19 -2.94 4.02
N ILE A 162 -7.33 -3.60 3.81
CA ILE A 162 -8.45 -3.03 3.05
C ILE A 162 -8.97 -1.76 3.74
N GLY A 163 -9.21 -1.82 5.06
CA GLY A 163 -9.68 -0.67 5.82
C GLY A 163 -8.69 0.50 5.78
N GLU A 164 -7.40 0.22 5.96
CA GLU A 164 -6.33 1.21 5.87
C GLU A 164 -6.32 1.89 4.50
N MET A 165 -6.35 1.13 3.40
CA MET A 165 -6.33 1.67 2.04
C MET A 165 -7.60 2.47 1.74
N ILE A 166 -8.79 1.89 1.94
CA ILE A 166 -10.05 2.53 1.53
C ILE A 166 -10.27 3.83 2.30
N VAL A 167 -10.08 3.83 3.62
CA VAL A 167 -10.29 5.03 4.43
C VAL A 167 -9.19 6.06 4.17
N GLY A 168 -7.93 5.63 4.09
CA GLY A 168 -6.80 6.53 3.81
C GLY A 168 -6.98 7.26 2.48
N TRP A 169 -7.30 6.54 1.41
CA TRP A 169 -7.51 7.13 0.09
C TRP A 169 -8.81 7.93 -0.02
N ALA A 170 -9.85 7.62 0.77
CA ALA A 170 -11.02 8.48 0.87
C ALA A 170 -10.65 9.86 1.46
N LEU A 171 -9.86 9.88 2.54
CA LEU A 171 -9.37 11.12 3.17
C LEU A 171 -8.49 11.93 2.21
N VAL A 172 -7.58 11.27 1.50
CA VAL A 172 -6.76 11.91 0.46
C VAL A 172 -7.65 12.46 -0.65
N GLY A 173 -8.62 11.69 -1.15
CA GLY A 173 -9.55 12.11 -2.20
C GLY A 173 -10.31 13.38 -1.84
N LEU A 174 -10.78 13.51 -0.59
CA LEU A 174 -11.42 14.73 -0.08
C LEU A 174 -10.46 15.91 -0.07
N ALA A 175 -9.21 15.72 0.35
CA ALA A 175 -8.20 16.78 0.36
C ALA A 175 -7.85 17.23 -1.06
N LEU A 176 -7.58 16.28 -1.97
CA LEU A 176 -7.26 16.56 -3.37
C LEU A 176 -8.41 17.25 -4.10
N ALA A 177 -9.67 16.86 -3.81
CA ALA A 177 -10.82 17.55 -4.35
C ALA A 177 -10.82 19.05 -3.99
N LYS A 178 -10.44 19.42 -2.76
CA LYS A 178 -10.29 20.84 -2.38
C LYS A 178 -9.12 21.53 -3.08
N VAL A 179 -8.03 20.82 -3.34
CA VAL A 179 -6.89 21.37 -4.12
C VAL A 179 -7.31 21.68 -5.56
N MET A 180 -8.18 20.86 -6.14
CA MET A 180 -8.72 21.12 -7.48
C MET A 180 -9.52 22.42 -7.54
N ASP A 181 -10.36 22.69 -6.52
CA ASP A 181 -11.27 23.86 -6.49
C ASP A 181 -10.55 25.18 -6.26
N LYS A 182 -9.52 25.20 -5.40
CA LYS A 182 -8.80 26.44 -5.00
C LYS A 182 -8.03 27.15 -6.12
N CYS A 183 -8.13 26.69 -7.37
CA CYS A 183 -7.29 27.18 -8.46
C CYS A 183 -8.06 27.39 -9.77
N LYS A 184 -9.37 27.68 -9.72
CA LYS A 184 -10.06 28.27 -10.89
C LYS A 184 -9.53 29.68 -11.20
N ALA A 185 -8.94 30.36 -10.21
CA ALA A 185 -8.40 31.72 -10.32
C ALA A 185 -6.93 31.82 -10.80
N CYS A 186 -6.14 30.74 -10.81
CA CYS A 186 -4.73 30.82 -11.23
C CYS A 186 -4.45 30.33 -12.67
N CYS A 187 -5.49 29.99 -13.43
CA CYS A 187 -5.37 29.68 -14.86
C CYS A 187 -5.88 30.82 -15.75
N GLY A 188 -6.14 32.00 -15.18
CA GLY A 188 -6.61 33.18 -15.90
C GLY A 188 -5.67 34.38 -15.71
N SER A 189 -4.45 34.30 -16.25
CA SER A 189 -3.62 35.50 -16.47
C SER A 189 -2.55 35.35 -17.55
N ASP A 190 -2.68 34.44 -18.52
CA ASP A 190 -1.70 34.29 -19.61
C ASP A 190 -2.32 34.62 -20.99
N GLY A 191 -3.27 35.56 -21.05
CA GLY A 191 -3.95 35.89 -22.32
C GLY A 191 -4.60 37.27 -22.43
N ALA A 192 -4.28 38.21 -21.55
CA ALA A 192 -4.66 39.61 -21.72
C ALA A 192 -3.36 40.40 -21.81
N ASP A 193 -2.89 40.62 -23.05
CA ASP A 193 -2.11 41.78 -23.50
C ASP A 193 -1.54 41.48 -24.89
N ALA A 194 -2.40 41.60 -25.90
CA ALA A 194 -1.99 41.82 -27.28
C ALA A 194 -3.10 42.62 -27.98
N SER A 195 -3.28 43.87 -27.55
CA SER A 195 -3.70 44.92 -28.47
C SER A 195 -2.42 45.49 -29.08
N PRO A 196 -2.30 45.52 -30.41
CA PRO A 196 -1.55 46.57 -31.08
C PRO A 196 -2.56 47.56 -31.65
N ASP A 197 -2.41 48.81 -31.22
CA ASP A 197 -2.86 49.98 -31.95
C ASP A 197 -2.33 49.92 -33.40
N ALA A 198 -3.24 50.02 -34.37
CA ALA A 198 -3.12 50.71 -35.67
C ALA A 198 -4.40 50.53 -36.49
#